data_AF-A0A9W4DKP7-F1
#
_entry.id   AF-A0A9W4DKP7-F1
#
_cell.length_a   1.000
_cell.length_b   1.000
_cell.length_c   1.000
_cell.angle_alpha   90.00
_cell.angle_beta   90.00
_cell.angle_gamma   90.00
#
_symmetry.space_group_name_H-M   'P 1'
#
loop_
_entity.id
_entity.type
_entity.pdbx_description
1 polymer ?
#
loop_
_entity_poly.entity_id
_entity_poly.type
_entity_poly.pdbx_seq_one_letter_code
_entity_poly.pdbx_strand_id
1 'polypeptide(L)'
;MKFMVQTLAAAGELQRDVQRELTYDGLRAAEAKGSKGGRRPAVAAAKTDTVRTAYLEGRSIAALARDHHVSRAAIRTAVADLLPDHTAIEEDAPALELPVTLDMPGKVVGYLRAADLEPAERAALDQGATVRRGQGYTLRVTAVPAVHRQLLARCQPLDGGQGVPAVPAQRKARREYENRVSTLTPTGP
;
A
#
# COMPACT_ATOMS: atom_id res chain seq x y z
N MET A 1 24.37 -8.97 -49.95
CA MET A 1 23.31 -9.47 -49.04
C MET A 1 22.83 -8.45 -48.02
N LYS A 2 23.71 -7.67 -47.35
CA LYS A 2 23.33 -6.71 -46.28
C LYS A 2 22.31 -5.64 -46.69
N PHE A 3 22.43 -5.06 -47.89
CA PHE A 3 21.50 -4.03 -48.38
C PHE A 3 20.06 -4.53 -48.55
N MET A 4 19.87 -5.73 -49.12
CA MET A 4 18.54 -6.29 -49.38
C MET A 4 17.76 -6.57 -48.09
N VAL A 5 18.44 -7.00 -47.03
CA VAL A 5 17.83 -7.22 -45.71
C VAL A 5 17.44 -5.88 -45.08
N GLN A 6 18.27 -4.84 -45.22
CA GLN A 6 17.98 -3.51 -44.67
C GLN A 6 16.80 -2.83 -45.37
N THR A 7 16.71 -2.93 -46.70
CA THR A 7 15.58 -2.36 -47.45
C THR A 7 14.27 -3.08 -47.12
N LEU A 8 14.30 -4.41 -46.96
CA LEU A 8 13.12 -5.18 -46.58
C LEU A 8 12.67 -4.87 -45.15
N ALA A 9 13.61 -4.71 -44.22
CA ALA A 9 13.31 -4.29 -42.85
C ALA A 9 12.66 -2.90 -42.82
N ALA A 10 13.23 -1.93 -43.53
CA ALA A 10 12.70 -0.56 -43.61
C ALA A 10 11.29 -0.50 -44.23
N ALA A 11 11.03 -1.27 -45.29
CA ALA A 11 9.69 -1.37 -45.87
C ALA A 11 8.67 -1.97 -44.88
N GLY A 12 9.07 -2.99 -44.12
CA GLY A 12 8.23 -3.60 -43.10
C GLY A 12 7.95 -2.67 -41.91
N GLU A 13 8.88 -1.79 -41.57
CA GLU A 13 8.68 -0.73 -40.57
C GLU A 13 7.66 0.31 -41.05
N LEU A 14 7.85 0.81 -42.27
CA LEU A 14 6.92 1.77 -42.89
C LEU A 14 5.50 1.21 -42.97
N GLN A 15 5.34 -0.06 -43.37
CA GLN A 15 4.03 -0.70 -43.43
C GLN A 15 3.37 -0.80 -42.04
N ARG A 16 4.13 -1.13 -41.00
CA ARG A 16 3.62 -1.20 -39.62
C ARG A 16 3.20 0.18 -39.11
N ASP A 17 3.96 1.21 -39.43
CA ASP A 17 3.66 2.58 -38.99
C ASP A 17 2.39 3.11 -39.67
N VAL A 18 2.23 2.87 -40.98
CA VAL A 18 0.99 3.22 -41.70
C VAL A 18 -0.23 2.48 -41.12
N GLN A 19 -0.10 1.19 -40.81
CA GLN A 19 -1.19 0.42 -40.18
C GLN A 19 -1.56 0.98 -38.79
N ARG A 20 -0.56 1.38 -37.99
CA ARG A 20 -0.80 1.99 -36.68
C ARG A 20 -1.53 3.32 -36.81
N GLU A 21 -1.10 4.18 -37.73
CA GLU A 21 -1.71 5.49 -37.93
C GLU A 21 -3.18 5.38 -38.32
N LEU A 22 -3.50 4.51 -39.29
CA LEU A 22 -4.87 4.23 -39.68
C LEU A 22 -5.71 3.64 -38.54
N THR A 23 -5.11 2.81 -37.67
CA THR A 23 -5.79 2.28 -36.49
C THR A 23 -6.11 3.39 -35.49
N TYR A 24 -5.17 4.30 -35.24
CA TYR A 24 -5.38 5.42 -34.34
C TYR A 24 -6.39 6.43 -34.88
N ASP A 25 -6.40 6.71 -36.18
CA ASP A 25 -7.43 7.51 -36.83
C ASP A 25 -8.82 6.89 -36.64
N GLY A 26 -8.93 5.57 -36.82
CA GLY A 26 -10.17 4.83 -36.58
C GLY A 26 -10.65 4.91 -35.13
N LEU A 27 -9.73 4.78 -34.16
CA LEU A 27 -10.05 4.92 -32.74
C LEU A 27 -10.51 6.34 -32.41
N ARG A 28 -9.83 7.38 -32.92
CA ARG A 28 -10.24 8.77 -32.75
C ARG A 28 -11.64 9.04 -33.34
N ALA A 29 -11.92 8.50 -34.52
CA ALA A 29 -13.25 8.60 -35.13
C ALA A 29 -14.34 7.87 -34.32
N ALA A 30 -14.02 6.74 -33.71
CA ALA A 30 -14.93 6.01 -32.83
C ALA A 30 -15.21 6.79 -31.52
N GLU A 31 -14.18 7.38 -30.91
CA GLU A 31 -14.33 8.23 -29.72
C GLU A 31 -15.16 9.48 -30.01
N ALA A 32 -14.97 10.12 -31.17
CA ALA A 32 -15.80 11.25 -31.61
C ALA A 32 -17.28 10.89 -31.76
N LYS A 33 -17.59 9.62 -32.07
CA LYS A 33 -18.96 9.06 -32.08
C LYS A 33 -19.46 8.67 -30.69
N GLY A 34 -18.69 8.93 -29.64
CA GLY A 34 -19.02 8.59 -28.26
C GLY A 34 -18.73 7.14 -27.88
N SER A 35 -18.07 6.36 -28.74
CA SER A 35 -17.67 4.99 -28.38
C SER A 35 -16.57 5.06 -27.33
N LYS A 36 -16.74 4.29 -26.25
CA LYS A 36 -15.71 4.15 -25.21
C LYS A 36 -14.97 2.84 -25.41
N GLY A 37 -13.65 2.93 -25.55
CA GLY A 37 -12.76 1.78 -25.55
C GLY A 37 -12.57 1.20 -24.14
N GLY A 38 -11.86 0.07 -24.06
CA GLY A 38 -11.50 -0.56 -22.80
C GLY A 38 -12.54 -1.53 -22.23
N ARG A 39 -12.30 -1.97 -20.99
CA ARG A 39 -13.15 -2.95 -20.30
C ARG A 39 -14.41 -2.26 -19.77
N ARG A 40 -15.56 -2.89 -19.98
CA ARG A 40 -16.84 -2.43 -19.40
C ARG A 40 -16.76 -2.41 -17.87
N PRO A 41 -17.27 -1.36 -17.19
CA PRO A 41 -17.35 -1.31 -15.73
C PRO A 41 -18.07 -2.54 -15.16
N ALA A 42 -17.57 -3.04 -14.03
CA ALA A 42 -18.16 -4.20 -13.36
C ALA A 42 -19.55 -3.88 -12.76
N VAL A 43 -19.77 -2.63 -12.36
CA VAL A 43 -21.09 -2.11 -12.00
C VAL A 43 -21.60 -1.32 -13.20
N ALA A 44 -22.67 -1.80 -13.83
CA ALA A 44 -23.30 -1.10 -14.94
C ALA A 44 -23.83 0.26 -14.46
N ALA A 45 -23.78 1.29 -15.32
CA ALA A 45 -24.20 2.65 -14.97
C ALA A 45 -25.61 2.71 -14.35
N ALA A 46 -26.56 1.93 -14.88
CA ALA A 46 -27.92 1.84 -14.35
C ALA A 46 -27.99 1.28 -12.90
N LYS A 47 -27.00 0.50 -12.47
CA LYS A 47 -26.90 -0.04 -11.10
C LYS A 47 -26.10 0.88 -10.19
N THR A 48 -25.27 1.77 -10.74
CA THR A 48 -24.46 2.70 -9.97
C THR A 48 -25.33 3.65 -9.15
N ASP A 49 -26.41 4.18 -9.72
CA ASP A 49 -27.32 5.07 -8.99
C ASP A 49 -27.99 4.37 -7.82
N THR A 50 -28.44 3.11 -8.01
CA THR A 50 -29.02 2.30 -6.92
C THR A 50 -28.01 2.04 -5.80
N VAL A 51 -26.77 1.67 -6.16
CA VAL A 51 -25.68 1.46 -5.20
C VAL A 51 -25.37 2.75 -4.44
N ARG A 52 -25.37 3.88 -5.15
CA ARG A 52 -25.08 5.20 -4.60
C ARG A 52 -26.14 5.65 -3.60
N THR A 53 -27.42 5.54 -3.95
CA THR A 53 -28.54 5.86 -3.06
C THR A 53 -28.51 4.98 -1.81
N ALA A 54 -28.34 3.66 -1.97
CA ALA A 54 -28.29 2.74 -0.83
C ALA A 54 -27.09 3.00 0.09
N TYR A 55 -25.95 3.44 -0.45
CA TYR A 55 -24.80 3.86 0.34
C TYR A 55 -25.10 5.12 1.17
N LEU A 56 -25.75 6.13 0.58
CA LEU A 56 -26.19 7.33 1.29
C LEU A 56 -27.22 7.03 2.39
N GLU A 57 -28.04 5.99 2.22
CA GLU A 57 -28.96 5.47 3.23
C GLU A 57 -28.26 4.65 4.35
N GLY A 58 -26.92 4.57 4.33
CA GLY A 58 -26.13 3.93 5.37
C GLY A 58 -25.87 2.44 5.18
N ARG A 59 -26.16 1.87 4.00
CA ARG A 59 -25.80 0.47 3.71
C ARG A 59 -24.29 0.32 3.54
N SER A 60 -23.73 -0.72 4.16
CA SER A 60 -22.29 -0.99 4.07
C SER A 60 -21.88 -1.49 2.67
N ILE A 61 -20.64 -1.17 2.27
CA ILE A 61 -20.00 -1.64 1.03
C ILE A 61 -20.06 -3.18 0.92
N ALA A 62 -19.90 -3.89 2.04
CA ALA A 62 -19.96 -5.35 2.06
C ALA A 62 -21.37 -5.90 1.81
N ALA A 63 -22.42 -5.21 2.26
CA ALA A 63 -23.80 -5.60 1.97
C ALA A 63 -24.12 -5.38 0.49
N LEU A 64 -23.80 -4.21 -0.04
CA LEU A 64 -23.99 -3.86 -1.45
C LEU A 64 -23.26 -4.83 -2.40
N ALA A 65 -22.04 -5.24 -2.05
CA ALA A 65 -21.28 -6.21 -2.82
C ALA A 65 -22.00 -7.58 -2.93
N ARG A 66 -22.62 -8.04 -1.84
CA ARG A 66 -23.37 -9.30 -1.84
C ARG A 66 -24.66 -9.18 -2.64
N ASP A 67 -25.42 -8.11 -2.41
CA ASP A 67 -26.73 -7.90 -3.03
C ASP A 67 -26.62 -7.70 -4.55
N HIS A 68 -25.54 -7.05 -5.01
CA HIS A 68 -25.29 -6.82 -6.43
C HIS A 68 -24.38 -7.87 -7.09
N HIS A 69 -23.95 -8.90 -6.36
CA HIS A 69 -23.04 -9.97 -6.82
C HIS A 69 -21.76 -9.44 -7.49
N VAL A 70 -21.17 -8.39 -6.91
CA VAL A 70 -19.92 -7.78 -7.39
C VAL A 70 -18.89 -7.71 -6.27
N SER A 71 -17.63 -7.49 -6.61
CA SER A 71 -16.59 -7.35 -5.58
C SER A 71 -16.76 -6.06 -4.78
N ARG A 72 -16.27 -6.05 -3.53
CA ARG A 72 -16.23 -4.83 -2.69
C ARG A 72 -15.44 -3.71 -3.37
N ALA A 73 -14.36 -4.04 -4.08
CA ALA A 73 -13.57 -3.08 -4.85
C ALA A 73 -14.40 -2.43 -5.98
N ALA A 74 -15.27 -3.19 -6.65
CA ALA A 74 -16.17 -2.64 -7.67
C ALA A 74 -17.20 -1.67 -7.07
N ILE A 75 -17.75 -2.00 -5.90
CA ILE A 75 -18.63 -1.08 -5.15
C ILE A 75 -17.86 0.17 -4.71
N ARG A 76 -16.66 0.03 -4.12
CA ARG A 76 -15.82 1.17 -3.70
C ARG A 76 -15.51 2.10 -4.89
N THR A 77 -15.27 1.54 -6.07
CA THR A 77 -15.07 2.33 -7.30
C THR A 77 -16.35 3.07 -7.71
N ALA A 78 -17.52 2.44 -7.56
CA ALA A 78 -18.81 3.03 -7.92
C ALA A 78 -19.25 4.19 -7.00
N VAL A 79 -18.83 4.16 -5.73
CA VAL A 79 -19.12 5.20 -4.73
C VAL A 79 -17.91 6.05 -4.36
N ALA A 80 -16.84 6.01 -5.15
CA ALA A 80 -15.55 6.62 -4.83
C ALA A 80 -15.65 8.13 -4.51
N ASP A 81 -16.57 8.84 -5.16
CA ASP A 81 -16.83 10.26 -4.93
C ASP A 81 -17.65 10.56 -3.67
N LEU A 82 -18.32 9.55 -3.12
CA LEU A 82 -19.06 9.64 -1.86
C LEU A 82 -18.29 9.09 -0.66
N LEU A 83 -17.17 8.39 -0.90
CA LEU A 83 -16.31 8.01 0.21
C LEU A 83 -15.77 9.32 0.80
N PRO A 84 -15.98 9.58 2.10
CA PRO A 84 -15.24 10.65 2.73
C PRO A 84 -13.76 10.32 2.54
N ASP A 85 -12.98 11.21 1.94
CA ASP A 85 -11.53 11.13 2.02
C ASP A 85 -11.21 10.92 3.48
N HIS A 86 -10.71 9.74 3.84
CA HIS A 86 -10.21 9.51 5.19
C HIS A 86 -8.89 10.28 5.29
N THR A 87 -8.92 11.62 5.24
CA THR A 87 -8.03 12.40 6.08
C THR A 87 -8.38 11.96 7.49
N ALA A 88 -7.49 11.17 8.08
CA ALA A 88 -7.51 10.82 9.48
C ALA A 88 -7.51 12.11 10.31
N ILE A 89 -8.70 12.66 10.52
CA ILE A 89 -9.03 13.41 11.72
C ILE A 89 -9.62 12.35 12.65
N GLU A 90 -8.76 11.47 13.14
CA GLU A 90 -9.02 10.85 14.43
C GLU A 90 -8.64 11.92 15.47
N GLU A 91 -9.63 12.77 15.77
CA GLU A 91 -9.68 13.53 17.01
C GLU A 91 -9.69 12.52 18.17
N ASP A 92 -8.56 12.45 18.86
CA ASP A 92 -8.41 12.31 20.31
C ASP A 92 -9.52 11.55 21.07
N ALA A 93 -9.67 10.26 20.78
CA ALA A 93 -10.25 9.30 21.70
C ALA A 93 -9.49 7.96 21.57
N PRO A 94 -8.81 7.47 22.62
CA PRO A 94 -8.06 6.23 22.52
C PRO A 94 -9.05 5.07 22.39
N ALA A 95 -9.29 4.63 21.15
CA ALA A 95 -9.66 3.26 20.92
C ALA A 95 -8.62 2.41 21.67
N LEU A 96 -9.08 1.51 22.55
CA LEU A 96 -8.23 0.56 23.24
C LEU A 96 -7.62 -0.39 22.19
N GLU A 97 -6.62 0.10 21.47
CA GLU A 97 -5.80 -0.67 20.55
C GLU A 97 -5.16 -1.78 21.42
N LEU A 98 -5.61 -3.01 21.24
CA LEU A 98 -5.17 -4.14 22.05
C LEU A 98 -3.65 -4.32 21.88
N PRO A 99 -2.89 -4.54 22.97
CA PRO A 99 -1.46 -4.77 22.88
C PRO A 99 -1.14 -5.98 21.99
N VAL A 100 -0.20 -5.80 21.07
CA VAL A 100 0.30 -6.87 20.19
C VAL A 100 1.74 -7.17 20.55
N THR A 101 2.12 -8.43 20.42
CA THR A 101 3.48 -8.89 20.68
C THR A 101 4.25 -9.00 19.38
N LEU A 102 5.31 -8.21 19.21
CA LEU A 102 6.21 -8.27 18.07
C LEU A 102 7.64 -8.61 18.49
N ASP A 103 8.30 -9.48 17.71
CA ASP A 103 9.73 -9.72 17.86
C ASP A 103 10.50 -8.57 17.18
N MET A 104 11.33 -7.86 17.95
CA MET A 104 12.19 -6.77 17.49
C MET A 104 13.64 -7.24 17.35
N PRO A 105 14.30 -7.05 16.20
CA PRO A 105 15.70 -7.43 16.03
C PRO A 105 16.64 -6.67 16.98
N GLY A 106 17.61 -7.36 17.59
CA GLY A 106 18.49 -6.75 18.61
C GLY A 106 19.33 -5.56 18.14
N LYS A 107 19.58 -5.42 16.83
CA LYS A 107 20.22 -4.22 16.26
C LYS A 107 19.31 -2.99 16.31
N VAL A 108 18.00 -3.17 16.15
CA VAL A 108 16.98 -2.13 16.29
C VAL A 108 16.84 -1.75 17.77
N VAL A 109 16.76 -2.75 18.65
CA VAL A 109 16.71 -2.55 20.11
C VAL A 109 17.91 -1.75 20.61
N GLY A 110 19.12 -2.13 20.19
CA GLY A 110 20.35 -1.44 20.60
C GLY A 110 20.38 0.02 20.17
N TYR A 111 19.84 0.33 18.98
CA TYR A 111 19.71 1.70 18.52
C TYR A 111 18.67 2.48 19.34
N LEU A 112 17.49 1.91 19.56
CA LEU A 112 16.40 2.55 20.30
C LEU A 112 16.76 2.83 21.76
N ARG A 113 17.52 1.93 22.42
CA ARG A 113 17.99 2.16 23.79
C ARG A 113 18.96 3.33 23.93
N ALA A 114 19.61 3.72 22.83
CA ALA A 114 20.50 4.89 22.78
C ALA A 114 19.77 6.16 22.29
N ALA A 115 18.53 6.04 21.81
CA ALA A 115 17.70 7.15 21.37
C ALA A 115 16.94 7.77 22.55
N ASP A 116 16.53 9.02 22.40
CA ASP A 116 15.58 9.63 23.32
C ASP A 116 14.17 9.12 23.00
N LEU A 117 13.54 8.49 23.99
CA LEU A 117 12.27 7.77 23.88
C LEU A 117 11.25 8.33 24.87
N GLU A 118 10.00 8.34 24.45
CA GLU A 118 8.88 8.64 25.32
C GLU A 118 8.75 7.58 26.44
N PRO A 119 8.16 7.91 27.59
CA PRO A 119 8.02 6.97 28.71
C PRO A 119 7.33 5.65 28.32
N ALA A 120 6.33 5.69 27.44
CA ALA A 120 5.62 4.51 26.96
C ALA A 120 6.48 3.62 26.04
N GLU A 121 7.27 4.23 25.16
CA GLU A 121 8.23 3.54 24.29
C GLU A 121 9.33 2.85 25.11
N ARG A 122 9.86 3.56 26.11
CA ARG A 122 10.89 3.06 27.04
C ARG A 122 10.35 1.89 27.87
N ALA A 123 9.16 2.05 28.46
CA ALA A 123 8.51 1.00 29.24
C ALA A 123 8.28 -0.28 28.41
N ALA A 124 7.87 -0.15 27.15
CA ALA A 124 7.67 -1.31 26.26
C ALA A 124 8.98 -2.07 25.99
N LEU A 125 10.11 -1.37 25.82
CA LEU A 125 11.42 -2.00 25.62
C LEU A 125 11.97 -2.63 26.91
N ASP A 126 11.69 -2.04 28.06
CA ASP A 126 12.15 -2.55 29.35
C ASP A 126 11.35 -3.77 29.84
N GLN A 127 10.07 -3.82 29.51
CA GLN A 127 9.22 -5.00 29.73
C GLN A 127 9.46 -6.12 28.70
N GLY A 128 10.22 -5.84 27.64
CA GLY A 128 10.46 -6.78 26.56
C GLY A 128 11.27 -8.02 27.00
N ALA A 129 10.90 -9.19 26.50
CA ALA A 129 11.59 -10.45 26.81
C ALA A 129 12.65 -10.77 25.74
N THR A 130 13.92 -10.92 26.16
CA THR A 130 15.01 -11.26 25.23
C THR A 130 14.99 -12.74 24.86
N VAL A 131 14.95 -13.04 23.57
CA VAL A 131 15.05 -14.39 23.00
C VAL A 131 16.37 -14.53 22.25
N ARG A 132 17.22 -15.47 22.65
CA ARG A 132 18.51 -15.75 21.99
C ARG A 132 18.29 -16.50 20.67
N ARG A 133 18.94 -16.03 19.59
CA ARG A 133 18.88 -16.62 18.25
C ARG A 133 20.29 -16.62 17.64
N GLY A 134 21.05 -17.69 17.84
CA GLY A 134 22.42 -17.82 17.31
C GLY A 134 23.34 -16.67 17.75
N GLN A 135 24.03 -16.04 16.80
CA GLN A 135 24.90 -14.86 17.04
C GLN A 135 24.15 -13.56 17.36
N GLY A 136 22.81 -13.59 17.49
CA GLY A 136 21.97 -12.42 17.77
C GLY A 136 20.90 -12.68 18.81
N TYR A 137 20.09 -11.65 19.06
CA TYR A 137 18.90 -11.76 19.88
C TYR A 137 17.75 -10.99 19.25
N THR A 138 16.53 -11.40 19.57
CA THR A 138 15.30 -10.66 19.31
C THR A 138 14.67 -10.30 20.64
N LEU A 139 14.18 -9.07 20.78
CA LEU A 139 13.42 -8.64 21.94
C LEU A 139 11.94 -8.77 21.61
N ARG A 140 11.21 -9.58 22.38
CA ARG A 140 9.77 -9.70 22.25
C ARG A 140 9.12 -8.54 23.00
N VAL A 141 8.53 -7.61 22.27
CA VAL A 141 7.94 -6.38 22.80
C VAL A 141 6.43 -6.50 22.68
N THR A 142 5.71 -6.36 23.79
CA THR A 142 4.25 -6.31 23.80
C THR A 142 3.83 -4.86 24.02
N ALA A 143 3.28 -4.23 23.00
CA ALA A 143 2.84 -2.85 23.07
C ALA A 143 1.65 -2.61 22.15
N VAL A 144 0.99 -1.49 22.38
CA VAL A 144 -0.07 -0.98 21.51
C VAL A 144 0.51 -0.72 20.09
N PRO A 145 -0.19 -1.07 18.99
CA PRO A 145 0.25 -0.81 17.62
C PRO A 145 0.79 0.61 17.38
N ALA A 146 0.18 1.65 17.95
CA ALA A 146 0.70 3.02 17.92
C ALA A 146 2.16 3.12 18.42
N VAL A 147 2.50 2.49 19.55
CA VAL A 147 3.86 2.47 20.11
C VAL A 147 4.83 1.75 19.18
N HIS A 148 4.40 0.64 18.56
CA HIS A 148 5.23 -0.06 17.56
C HIS A 148 5.53 0.81 16.34
N ARG A 149 4.57 1.61 15.87
CA ARG A 149 4.76 2.56 14.76
C ARG A 149 5.71 3.70 15.15
N GLN A 150 5.57 4.24 16.35
CA GLN A 150 6.46 5.28 16.87
C GLN A 150 7.92 4.76 16.98
N LEU A 151 8.12 3.58 17.57
CA LEU A 151 9.43 2.92 17.65
C LEU A 151 10.05 2.69 16.25
N LEU A 152 9.24 2.31 15.26
CA LEU A 152 9.70 2.17 13.88
C LEU A 152 10.11 3.51 13.26
N ALA A 153 9.34 4.57 13.50
CA ALA A 153 9.65 5.92 13.01
C ALA A 153 10.99 6.43 13.57
N ARG A 154 11.25 6.21 14.88
CA ARG A 154 12.53 6.54 15.50
C ARG A 154 13.71 5.85 14.82
N CYS A 155 13.50 4.69 14.21
CA CYS A 155 14.54 3.92 13.53
C CYS A 155 14.87 4.42 12.12
N GLN A 156 14.17 5.41 11.56
CA GLN A 156 14.43 5.95 10.21
C GLN A 156 15.92 6.25 9.92
N PRO A 157 16.73 6.81 10.85
CA PRO A 157 18.14 7.08 10.59
C PRO A 157 19.00 5.84 10.29
N LEU A 158 18.53 4.63 10.63
CA LEU A 158 19.24 3.38 10.32
C LEU A 158 19.27 3.06 8.81
N ASP A 159 18.42 3.69 8.00
CA ASP A 159 18.46 3.55 6.54
C ASP A 159 19.66 4.25 5.89
N GLY A 160 20.29 5.18 6.62
CA GLY A 160 21.27 6.12 6.09
C GLY A 160 20.68 7.51 5.90
N GLY A 161 21.52 8.52 6.14
CA GLY A 161 21.19 9.93 5.99
C GLY A 161 22.42 10.74 5.58
N GLN A 162 22.25 12.05 5.43
CA GLN A 162 23.33 12.98 5.06
C GLN A 162 24.50 12.87 6.04
N GLY A 163 25.59 12.22 5.60
CA GLY A 163 26.86 12.16 6.33
C GLY A 163 27.14 10.91 7.18
N VAL A 164 26.20 9.96 7.32
CA VAL A 164 26.44 8.71 8.07
C VAL A 164 26.22 7.49 7.18
N PRO A 165 27.26 6.66 6.95
CA PRO A 165 27.12 5.48 6.10
C PRO A 165 26.20 4.44 6.77
N ALA A 166 25.17 4.03 6.05
CA ALA A 166 24.23 3.02 6.53
C ALA A 166 24.89 1.65 6.64
N VAL A 167 24.89 1.07 7.84
CA VAL A 167 25.41 -0.28 8.08
C VAL A 167 24.42 -1.32 7.51
N PRO A 168 24.83 -2.21 6.59
CA PRO A 168 23.90 -3.15 5.94
C PRO A 168 23.10 -4.02 6.93
N ALA A 169 23.72 -4.44 8.03
CA ALA A 169 23.07 -5.21 9.09
C ALA A 169 21.96 -4.41 9.82
N GLN A 170 22.14 -3.11 10.00
CA GLN A 170 21.13 -2.24 10.62
C GLN A 170 19.94 -2.01 9.69
N ARG A 171 20.19 -1.76 8.40
CA ARG A 171 19.11 -1.65 7.40
C ARG A 171 18.27 -2.92 7.31
N LYS A 172 18.93 -4.09 7.28
CA LYS A 172 18.21 -5.38 7.26
C LYS A 172 17.35 -5.56 8.51
N ALA A 173 17.90 -5.24 9.69
CA ALA A 173 17.18 -5.33 10.95
C ALA A 173 15.98 -4.37 11.02
N ARG A 174 16.12 -3.13 10.53
CA ARG A 174 15.01 -2.18 10.42
C ARG A 174 13.93 -2.70 9.47
N ARG A 175 14.29 -3.16 8.27
CA ARG A 175 13.34 -3.73 7.30
C ARG A 175 12.57 -4.93 7.85
N GLU A 176 13.24 -5.78 8.62
CA GLU A 176 12.59 -6.91 9.28
C GLU A 176 11.56 -6.44 10.32
N TYR A 177 11.88 -5.40 11.08
CA TYR A 177 10.94 -4.80 12.03
C TYR A 177 9.79 -4.09 11.32
N GLU A 178 10.09 -3.31 10.28
CA GLU A 178 9.11 -2.65 9.41
C GLU A 178 8.11 -3.64 8.83
N ASN A 179 8.56 -4.78 8.28
CA ASN A 179 7.68 -5.82 7.76
C ASN A 179 6.72 -6.35 8.83
N ARG A 180 7.19 -6.52 10.08
CA ARG A 180 6.36 -6.97 11.21
C ARG A 180 5.34 -5.92 11.61
N VAL A 181 5.74 -4.66 11.72
CA VAL A 181 4.82 -3.55 12.05
C VAL A 181 3.80 -3.34 10.92
N SER A 182 4.20 -3.46 9.66
CA SER A 182 3.31 -3.35 8.50
C SER A 182 2.21 -4.42 8.51
N THR A 183 2.47 -5.61 9.09
CA THR A 183 1.44 -6.65 9.27
C THR A 183 0.40 -6.32 10.35
N LEU A 184 0.68 -5.34 11.22
CA LEU A 184 -0.29 -4.81 12.19
C LEU A 184 -1.27 -3.84 11.55
N THR A 185 -0.94 -3.28 10.38
CA THR A 185 -1.91 -2.53 9.60
C THR A 185 -2.99 -3.52 9.22
N PRO A 186 -4.27 -3.28 9.56
CA PRO A 186 -5.32 -4.06 8.93
C PRO A 186 -5.09 -3.87 7.44
N THR A 187 -4.79 -4.97 6.74
CA THR A 187 -4.84 -5.00 5.29
C THR A 187 -6.26 -4.59 4.95
N GLY A 188 -6.44 -3.30 4.68
CA GLY A 188 -7.74 -2.74 4.36
C GLY A 188 -8.28 -3.52 3.16
N PRO A 189 -9.52 -4.04 3.23
CA PRO A 189 -10.18 -4.64 2.08
C PRO A 189 -10.38 -3.60 0.98
#